data_AF-A0AA38NIQ6-F1
#
_entry.id   AF-A0AA38NIQ6-F1
#
_cell.length_a   1.000
_cell.length_b   1.000
_cell.length_c   1.000
_cell.angle_alpha   90.00
_cell.angle_beta   90.00
_cell.angle_gamma   90.00
#
_symmetry.space_group_name_H-M   'P 1'
#
loop_
_entity.id
_entity.type
_entity.pdbx_description
1 polymer ?
#
loop_
_entity_poly.entity_id
_entity_poly.type
_entity_poly.pdbx_seq_one_letter_code
_entity_poly.pdbx_strand_id
1 'polypeptide(L)' 'PSFKVLTKENYNEWNGNMKASLMSNSLWRLVSGKETKPSASDADKLEKWEIKAEKAAGLIYLAVSPSQQVHIKAHQEDP' A
#
# COMPACT_ATOMS: atom_id res chain seq x y z
N PRO A 1 -11.52 2.47 1.60
CA PRO A 1 -10.91 3.51 2.49
C PRO A 1 -11.96 4.57 2.85
N SER A 2 -12.19 4.85 4.12
CA SER A 2 -13.23 5.81 4.58
C SER A 2 -12.73 7.25 4.68
N PHE A 3 -11.63 7.59 4.02
CA PHE A 3 -10.99 8.91 4.07
C PHE A 3 -10.80 9.45 2.65
N LYS A 4 -10.58 10.77 2.54
CA LYS A 4 -10.42 11.45 1.25
C LYS A 4 -9.25 10.86 0.48
N VAL A 5 -9.46 10.61 -0.81
CA VAL A 5 -8.40 10.15 -1.72
C VAL A 5 -7.32 11.23 -1.90
N LEU A 6 -6.11 10.81 -2.28
CA LEU A 6 -4.99 11.71 -2.55
C LEU A 6 -5.32 12.60 -3.75
N THR A 7 -5.14 13.89 -3.56
CA THR A 7 -5.18 14.92 -4.60
C THR A 7 -3.90 15.75 -4.52
N LYS A 8 -3.73 16.67 -5.48
CA LYS A 8 -2.62 17.63 -5.50
C LYS A 8 -2.54 18.55 -4.26
N GLU A 9 -3.60 18.65 -3.47
CA GLU A 9 -3.75 19.67 -2.42
C GLU A 9 -3.79 19.09 -1.00
N ASN A 10 -3.93 17.77 -0.83
CA ASN A 10 -4.22 17.17 0.48
C ASN A 10 -3.21 16.12 0.96
N TYR A 11 -1.99 16.11 0.42
CA TYR A 11 -0.99 15.08 0.73
C TYR A 11 -0.76 14.87 2.23
N ASN A 12 -0.67 15.94 3.02
CA ASN A 12 -0.42 15.83 4.47
C ASN A 12 -1.57 15.11 5.21
N GLU A 13 -2.83 15.44 4.90
CA GLU A 13 -4.01 14.78 5.46
C GLU A 13 -4.10 13.33 4.96
N TRP A 14 -3.88 13.12 3.66
CA TRP A 14 -3.91 11.80 3.05
C TRP A 14 -2.84 10.86 3.62
N ASN A 15 -1.60 11.32 3.78
CA ASN A 15 -0.48 10.52 4.26
C ASN A 15 -0.77 9.97 5.67
N GLY A 16 -1.26 10.82 6.58
CA GLY A 16 -1.65 10.41 7.93
C GLY A 16 -2.78 9.37 7.91
N ASN A 17 -3.83 9.62 7.15
CA ASN A 17 -4.99 8.72 7.05
C ASN A 17 -4.64 7.38 6.37
N MET A 18 -3.82 7.41 5.33
CA MET A 18 -3.34 6.22 4.63
C MET A 18 -2.50 5.36 5.57
N LYS A 19 -1.54 5.97 6.29
CA LYS A 19 -0.75 5.28 7.30
C LYS A 19 -1.63 4.63 8.37
N ALA A 20 -2.62 5.35 8.90
CA ALA A 20 -3.56 4.79 9.87
C ALA A 20 -4.37 3.62 9.29
N SER A 21 -4.85 3.73 8.05
CA SER A 21 -5.57 2.66 7.36
C SER A 21 -4.71 1.42 7.14
N LEU A 22 -3.45 1.57 6.71
CA LEU A 22 -2.49 0.48 6.56
C LEU A 22 -2.13 -0.16 7.90
N MET A 23 -2.02 0.63 8.98
CA MET A 23 -1.81 0.11 10.34
C MET A 23 -2.99 -0.74 10.81
N SER A 24 -4.23 -0.25 10.66
CA SER A 24 -5.44 -0.99 11.03
C SER A 24 -5.60 -2.29 10.24
N ASN A 25 -5.02 -2.39 9.04
CA ASN A 25 -5.01 -3.60 8.22
C ASN A 25 -3.77 -4.49 8.45
N SER A 26 -2.87 -4.14 9.37
CA SER A 26 -1.58 -4.82 9.59
C SER A 26 -0.66 -4.86 8.36
N LEU A 27 -0.78 -3.88 7.45
CA LEU A 27 -0.02 -3.78 6.20
C LEU A 27 1.14 -2.77 6.29
N TRP A 28 1.10 -1.85 7.27
CA TRP A 28 2.11 -0.78 7.37
C TRP A 28 3.54 -1.29 7.51
N ARG A 29 3.76 -2.44 8.17
CA ARG A 29 5.12 -2.99 8.32
C ARG A 29 5.73 -3.38 6.97
N LEU A 30 4.91 -3.92 6.08
CA LEU A 30 5.30 -4.23 4.70
C LEU A 30 5.63 -2.94 3.94
N VAL A 31 4.69 -1.99 3.88
CA VAL A 31 4.86 -0.73 3.12
C VAL A 31 6.01 0.15 3.66
N SER A 32 6.27 0.12 4.96
CA SER A 32 7.40 0.86 5.57
C SER A 32 8.75 0.14 5.44
N GLY A 33 8.81 -1.02 4.77
CA GLY A 33 10.03 -1.82 4.62
C GLY A 33 10.49 -2.53 5.89
N LYS A 34 9.71 -2.49 6.99
CA LYS A 34 10.01 -3.20 8.24
C LYS A 34 9.77 -4.71 8.14
N GLU A 35 8.93 -5.15 7.20
CA GLU A 35 8.71 -6.56 6.86
C GLU A 35 9.34 -6.83 5.50
N THR A 36 10.49 -7.48 5.49
CA THR A 36 11.26 -7.77 4.27
C THR A 36 10.66 -8.94 3.51
N LYS A 37 10.72 -8.91 2.18
CA LYS A 37 10.31 -10.01 1.31
C LYS A 37 11.05 -11.30 1.71
N PRO A 38 10.34 -12.40 2.03
CA PRO A 38 10.96 -13.68 2.37
C PRO A 38 11.77 -14.27 1.21
N SER A 39 12.67 -15.20 1.53
CA SER A 39 13.41 -15.96 0.52
C SER A 39 12.46 -16.85 -0.29
N ALA A 40 12.76 -17.06 -1.57
CA ALA A 40 12.04 -18.01 -2.43
C ALA A 40 12.07 -19.47 -1.94
N SER A 41 12.99 -19.79 -1.02
CA SER A 41 13.04 -21.10 -0.36
C SER A 41 11.92 -21.32 0.66
N ASP A 42 11.31 -20.25 1.18
CA ASP A 42 10.19 -20.29 2.14
C ASP A 42 8.87 -19.97 1.41
N ALA A 43 8.42 -20.84 0.50
CA ALA A 43 7.27 -20.62 -0.38
C ALA A 43 5.99 -20.14 0.37
N ASP A 44 5.64 -20.80 1.48
CA ASP A 44 4.46 -20.44 2.28
C ASP A 44 4.53 -19.03 2.89
N LYS A 45 5.73 -18.57 3.25
CA LYS A 45 5.92 -17.22 3.80
C LYS A 45 5.93 -16.20 2.68
N LEU A 46 6.53 -16.55 1.54
CA LEU A 46 6.59 -15.72 0.35
C LEU A 46 5.17 -15.44 -0.18
N GLU A 47 4.34 -16.47 -0.37
CA GLU A 47 2.95 -16.32 -0.82
C GLU A 47 2.14 -15.42 0.13
N LYS A 48 2.26 -15.62 1.44
CA LYS A 48 1.60 -14.76 2.44
C LYS A 48 2.08 -13.31 2.38
N TRP A 49 3.35 -13.09 2.09
CA TRP A 49 3.90 -11.75 1.94
C TRP A 49 3.40 -11.09 0.65
N GLU A 50 3.35 -11.83 -0.46
CA GLU A 50 2.88 -11.35 -1.76
C GLU A 50 1.39 -10.99 -1.71
N ILE A 51 0.54 -11.82 -1.10
CA ILE A 51 -0.88 -11.52 -0.88
C ILE A 51 -1.05 -10.22 -0.06
N LYS A 52 -0.20 -9.99 0.95
CA LYS A 52 -0.23 -8.73 1.72
C LYS A 52 0.25 -7.55 0.87
N ALA A 53 1.27 -7.73 0.03
CA ALA A 53 1.80 -6.70 -0.85
C ALA A 53 0.73 -6.26 -1.86
N GLU A 54 0.09 -7.20 -2.54
CA GLU A 54 -1.03 -6.95 -3.46
C GLU A 54 -2.19 -6.22 -2.77
N LYS A 55 -2.55 -6.66 -1.55
CA LYS A 55 -3.60 -6.01 -0.76
C LYS A 55 -3.22 -4.57 -0.40
N ALA A 56 -1.97 -4.31 -0.02
CA ALA A 56 -1.48 -2.98 0.29
C ALA A 56 -1.50 -2.09 -0.95
N ALA A 57 -0.99 -2.58 -2.09
CA ALA A 57 -0.93 -1.84 -3.33
C ALA A 57 -2.32 -1.48 -3.85
N GLY A 58 -3.28 -2.43 -3.79
CA GLY A 58 -4.68 -2.17 -4.13
C GLY A 58 -5.33 -1.13 -3.23
N LEU A 59 -5.08 -1.17 -1.92
CA LEU A 59 -5.58 -0.15 -0.98
C LEU A 59 -4.99 1.23 -1.24
N ILE A 60 -3.69 1.31 -1.54
CA ILE A 60 -3.02 2.56 -1.89
C ILE A 60 -3.61 3.12 -3.19
N TYR A 61 -3.72 2.30 -4.23
CA TYR A 61 -4.27 2.70 -5.52
C TYR A 61 -5.70 3.25 -5.41
N LEU A 62 -6.58 2.55 -4.67
CA LEU A 62 -7.96 2.98 -4.43
C LEU A 62 -8.07 4.27 -3.61
N ALA A 63 -7.04 4.61 -2.85
CA ALA A 63 -6.99 5.83 -2.07
C ALA A 63 -6.32 6.98 -2.83
N VAL A 64 -5.94 6.83 -4.09
CA VAL A 64 -5.38 7.90 -4.92
C VAL A 64 -6.41 8.34 -5.95
N SER A 65 -6.58 9.64 -6.18
CA SER A 65 -7.53 10.13 -7.18
C SER A 65 -7.16 9.62 -8.59
N PRO A 66 -8.13 9.45 -9.50
CA PRO A 66 -7.85 9.00 -10.87
C PRO A 66 -6.81 9.87 -11.59
N SER A 67 -6.80 11.18 -11.32
CA SER A 67 -5.84 12.14 -11.88
C SER A 67 -4.41 11.98 -11.35
N GLN A 68 -4.21 11.30 -10.22
CA GLN A 68 -2.91 11.03 -9.62
C GLN A 68 -2.48 9.57 -9.80
N GLN A 69 -3.43 8.65 -10.08
CA GLN A 69 -3.14 7.23 -10.35
C GLN A 69 -2.17 7.02 -11.51
N VAL A 70 -2.13 7.95 -12.48
CA VAL A 70 -1.17 7.92 -13.60
C VAL A 70 0.29 7.86 -13.14
N HIS A 71 0.61 8.39 -11.96
CA HIS A 71 1.97 8.41 -11.42
C HIS A 71 2.36 7.12 -10.69
N ILE A 72 1.37 6.31 -10.27
CA ILE A 72 1.59 5.09 -9.48
C ILE A 72 1.23 3.81 -10.24
N LYS A 73 0.66 3.92 -11.45
CA LYS A 73 0.27 2.77 -12.28
C LYS A 73 1.43 1.82 -12.59
N ALA A 74 2.65 2.33 -12.70
CA ALA A 74 3.84 1.51 -12.97
C ALA A 74 4.27 0.62 -11.78
N HIS A 75 3.73 0.86 -10.58
CA HIS A 75 4.12 0.20 -9.33
C HIS A 75 2.91 -0.47 -8.65
N GLN A 76 1.92 -0.93 -9.43
CA GLN A 76 0.67 -1.48 -8.89
C GLN A 76 0.82 -2.77 -8.08
N GLU A 77 1.96 -3.47 -8.19
CA GLU A 77 2.23 -4.73 -7.50
C GLU A 77 3.34 -4.60 -6.44
N ASP A 78 3.96 -3.43 -6.32
CA ASP A 78 5.03 -3.14 -5.37
C ASP A 78 4.66 -1.87 -4.55
N PRO A 79 4.04 -2.05 -3.37
CA PRO A 79 3.40 -0.97 -2.61
C PRO A 79 4.36 0.03 -1.94
#